data_AF-A0A1G1A295-F1
#
_entry.id   AF-A0A1G1A295-F1
#
_cell.length_a   1.000
_cell.length_b   1.000
_cell.length_c   1.000
_cell.angle_alpha   90.00
_cell.angle_beta   90.00
_cell.angle_gamma   90.00
#
_symmetry.space_group_name_H-M   'P 1'
#
loop_
_entity.id
_entity.type
_entity.pdbx_description
1 polymer ?
#
loop_
_entity_poly.entity_id
_entity_poly.type
_entity_poly.pdbx_seq_one_letter_code
_entity_poly.pdbx_strand_id
1 'polypeptide(L)'
;MSICSPKPEYGNKGNRLFPPGSQSDPRRIIETFCVIQLLVICMGSGCATPSLMPTPNLYSHTSDNPFAAVPPVFRTNTVDVFYATDRMTDSNPANGPEYGLRRSLSLAFGITTVRIGKDIAWSELVTISRSAERKMRMPMSMVKTREVARLPPVPTREVEHDGQWVESQESVDTRLSAETRIKALISERLALTPKKEVYVFIHGTGSDFSSPMYVMAGLWHFMGRCGVPVVYTWPSSGSGDSLSGYDYDRESSEFTVYHLKQFLRLLAACQGIEKVHIIAHSRGTDIALSAIRELNIEFRASGGNTRKVLKLGCFVLAAADIDLEVSTQRVSAERLMRVPEQMVLYVSPTDMRLRLANFFFGSKDRLGQSHVGDKTPRRAELLKHLPDIQFIDASVAGSGRGSHFYFYEHPAVSSDLILLLRDNRSPGPENGRPLASEAGGLWRIGQDYPTPDRRTHQ
;
A
#
# COMPACT_ATOMS: atom_id res chain seq x y z
N MET A 1 42.18 -98.06 -28.00
CA MET A 1 41.69 -98.69 -26.75
C MET A 1 40.49 -97.88 -26.24
N SER A 2 39.65 -98.53 -25.42
CA SER A 2 38.32 -98.13 -24.91
C SER A 2 38.14 -96.64 -24.53
N ILE A 3 37.09 -95.95 -25.01
CA ILE A 3 35.68 -95.90 -24.50
C ILE A 3 35.55 -95.18 -23.14
N CYS A 4 34.95 -93.98 -23.11
CA CYS A 4 33.66 -93.70 -22.44
C CYS A 4 33.13 -92.29 -22.71
N SER A 5 31.81 -92.09 -22.57
CA SER A 5 31.04 -90.85 -22.80
C SER A 5 29.75 -90.94 -21.96
N PRO A 6 28.80 -89.97 -21.97
CA PRO A 6 28.89 -88.49 -21.85
C PRO A 6 27.87 -87.96 -20.79
N LYS A 7 27.65 -86.63 -20.66
CA LYS A 7 26.32 -85.95 -20.50
C LYS A 7 26.44 -84.40 -20.49
N PRO A 8 25.35 -83.60 -20.68
CA PRO A 8 25.34 -82.67 -21.82
C PRO A 8 24.91 -81.21 -21.53
N GLU A 9 24.70 -80.46 -22.62
CA GLU A 9 24.52 -79.01 -22.78
C GLU A 9 23.17 -78.41 -22.33
N TYR A 10 23.19 -77.10 -22.06
CA TYR A 10 22.30 -76.05 -22.63
C TYR A 10 23.10 -74.72 -22.49
N GLY A 11 23.09 -73.72 -23.38
CA GLY A 11 22.40 -73.53 -24.66
C GLY A 11 22.18 -72.02 -24.88
N ASN A 12 23.08 -71.32 -25.58
CA ASN A 12 23.04 -69.85 -25.71
C ASN A 12 23.02 -69.41 -27.19
N LYS A 13 22.12 -68.50 -27.58
CA LYS A 13 21.96 -68.01 -28.98
C LYS A 13 22.12 -66.49 -29.03
N GLY A 14 23.07 -66.03 -29.85
CA GLY A 14 23.40 -64.62 -30.03
C GLY A 14 22.90 -63.97 -31.33
N ASN A 15 22.76 -62.64 -31.23
CA ASN A 15 22.39 -61.60 -32.19
C ASN A 15 22.76 -61.72 -33.68
N ARG A 16 21.87 -61.09 -34.49
CA ARG A 16 22.07 -60.31 -35.74
C ARG A 16 20.96 -59.23 -35.75
N LEU A 17 21.04 -58.01 -36.32
CA LEU A 17 21.94 -57.35 -37.28
C LEU A 17 22.15 -55.83 -36.94
N PHE A 18 22.60 -55.02 -37.91
CA PHE A 18 22.90 -53.56 -37.92
C PHE A 18 21.65 -52.69 -38.30
N PRO A 19 21.65 -51.32 -38.30
CA PRO A 19 22.77 -50.35 -38.44
C PRO A 19 22.74 -49.12 -37.47
N PRO A 20 23.67 -48.12 -37.57
CA PRO A 20 23.93 -47.19 -36.46
C PRO A 20 23.05 -45.93 -36.46
N GLY A 21 22.72 -45.45 -35.25
CA GLY A 21 22.02 -44.19 -35.05
C GLY A 21 22.91 -42.96 -35.24
N SER A 22 22.34 -41.89 -35.80
CA SER A 22 22.96 -40.57 -35.83
C SER A 22 23.11 -40.00 -34.42
N GLN A 23 24.35 -39.77 -33.99
CA GLN A 23 24.60 -38.95 -32.80
C GLN A 23 24.26 -37.50 -33.11
N SER A 24 23.12 -37.03 -32.62
CA SER A 24 22.79 -35.60 -32.60
C SER A 24 23.71 -34.89 -31.60
N ASP A 25 24.54 -33.99 -32.11
CA ASP A 25 25.45 -33.17 -31.29
C ASP A 25 24.65 -32.38 -30.23
N PRO A 26 24.87 -32.61 -28.92
CA PRO A 26 24.11 -31.95 -27.87
C PRO A 26 24.31 -30.43 -27.82
N ARG A 27 25.30 -29.87 -28.52
CA ARG A 27 25.52 -28.41 -28.58
C ARG A 27 24.51 -27.68 -29.46
N ARG A 28 24.00 -28.30 -30.54
CA ARG A 28 23.03 -27.64 -31.44
C ARG A 28 21.59 -27.60 -30.93
N ILE A 29 21.22 -28.50 -30.01
CA ILE A 29 19.89 -28.51 -29.38
C ILE A 29 19.76 -27.34 -28.38
N ILE A 30 20.86 -26.98 -27.70
CA ILE A 30 20.89 -25.89 -26.72
C ILE A 30 20.70 -24.52 -27.39
N GLU A 31 21.40 -24.23 -28.49
CA GLU A 31 21.28 -22.94 -29.19
C GLU A 31 19.88 -22.70 -29.76
N THR A 32 19.22 -23.74 -30.28
CA THR A 32 17.87 -23.60 -30.87
C THR A 32 16.79 -23.38 -29.80
N PHE A 33 16.93 -23.99 -28.61
CA PHE A 33 16.02 -23.76 -27.49
C PHE A 33 16.22 -22.39 -26.83
N CYS A 34 17.46 -21.89 -26.76
CA CYS A 34 17.73 -20.55 -26.23
C CYS A 34 17.11 -19.43 -27.09
N VAL A 35 17.14 -19.55 -28.43
CA VAL A 35 16.57 -18.51 -29.31
C VAL A 35 15.04 -18.43 -29.21
N ILE A 36 14.34 -19.55 -29.04
CA ILE A 36 12.87 -19.55 -28.90
C ILE A 36 12.42 -19.09 -27.50
N GLN A 37 13.20 -19.35 -26.43
CA GLN A 37 12.90 -18.76 -25.12
C GLN A 37 13.23 -17.26 -25.00
N LEU A 38 14.19 -16.74 -25.77
CA LEU A 38 14.43 -15.29 -25.82
C LEU A 38 13.38 -14.50 -26.63
N LEU A 39 12.60 -15.15 -27.51
CA LEU A 39 11.62 -14.48 -28.38
C LEU A 39 10.20 -14.37 -27.80
N VAL A 40 9.96 -14.86 -26.58
CA VAL A 40 8.65 -14.73 -25.87
C VAL A 40 8.68 -13.63 -24.79
N ILE A 41 9.84 -13.03 -24.49
CA ILE A 41 10.00 -11.99 -23.46
C ILE A 41 9.65 -10.56 -24.00
N CYS A 42 9.25 -10.44 -25.27
CA CYS A 42 8.83 -9.17 -25.89
C CYS A 42 7.31 -9.06 -26.15
N MET A 43 6.47 -9.79 -25.40
CA MET A 43 5.02 -9.59 -25.44
C MET A 43 4.53 -8.61 -24.37
N GLY A 44 4.58 -7.33 -24.71
CA GLY A 44 3.56 -6.38 -24.26
C GLY A 44 3.72 -5.79 -22.85
N SER A 45 4.83 -5.08 -22.59
CA SER A 45 4.83 -3.94 -21.67
C SER A 45 4.03 -2.76 -22.24
N GLY A 46 2.79 -3.01 -22.64
CA GLY A 46 1.85 -1.96 -23.00
C GLY A 46 1.49 -1.21 -21.73
N CYS A 47 2.04 -0.01 -21.56
CA CYS A 47 1.69 0.87 -20.44
C CYS A 47 0.17 1.09 -20.43
N ALA A 48 -0.54 0.31 -19.61
CA ALA A 48 -1.96 0.44 -19.46
C ALA A 48 -2.25 1.83 -18.91
N THR A 49 -2.95 2.66 -19.69
CA THR A 49 -3.30 4.02 -19.27
C THR A 49 -3.99 3.93 -17.91
N PRO A 50 -3.52 4.67 -16.88
CA PRO A 50 -4.13 4.68 -15.57
C PRO A 50 -5.63 4.87 -15.68
N SER A 51 -6.42 4.06 -14.97
CA SER A 51 -7.88 4.09 -15.01
C SER A 51 -8.41 4.09 -13.59
N LEU A 52 -9.57 4.73 -13.41
CA LEU A 52 -10.31 4.68 -12.15
C LEU A 52 -10.49 3.22 -11.71
N MET A 53 -10.15 2.91 -10.45
CA MET A 53 -10.37 1.59 -9.84
C MET A 53 -11.75 1.01 -10.16
N PRO A 54 -11.90 -0.33 -10.22
CA PRO A 54 -13.20 -0.99 -10.31
C PRO A 54 -14.21 -0.43 -9.30
N THR A 55 -15.50 -0.49 -9.64
CA THR A 55 -16.55 0.00 -8.75
C THR A 55 -16.55 -0.86 -7.49
N PRO A 56 -16.38 -0.30 -6.28
CA PRO A 56 -16.49 -1.08 -5.05
C PRO A 56 -17.87 -1.75 -4.97
N ASN A 57 -17.89 -3.03 -4.62
CA ASN A 57 -19.11 -3.82 -4.41
C ASN A 57 -20.14 -3.08 -3.54
N LEU A 58 -19.70 -2.29 -2.55
CA LEU A 58 -20.55 -1.42 -1.73
C LEU A 58 -21.56 -0.59 -2.55
N TYR A 59 -21.20 -0.13 -3.75
CA TYR A 59 -22.05 0.75 -4.58
C TYR A 59 -22.81 0.04 -5.70
N SER A 60 -22.47 -1.22 -6.00
CA SER A 60 -23.20 -2.08 -6.93
C SER A 60 -24.15 -3.06 -6.22
N HIS A 61 -23.85 -3.44 -4.98
CA HIS A 61 -24.57 -4.45 -4.19
C HIS A 61 -25.55 -3.85 -3.17
N THR A 62 -25.48 -2.54 -2.91
CA THR A 62 -26.30 -1.87 -1.89
C THR A 62 -26.88 -0.56 -2.41
N SER A 63 -27.84 0.00 -1.66
CA SER A 63 -28.44 1.31 -1.97
C SER A 63 -27.53 2.51 -1.62
N ASP A 64 -26.32 2.29 -1.09
CA ASP A 64 -25.40 3.37 -0.71
C ASP A 64 -25.08 4.31 -1.90
N ASN A 65 -25.05 5.60 -1.59
CA ASN A 65 -24.90 6.68 -2.57
C ASN A 65 -24.19 7.89 -1.93
N PRO A 66 -22.90 7.79 -1.60
CA PRO A 66 -22.16 8.89 -1.01
C PRO A 66 -22.07 10.11 -1.95
N PHE A 67 -22.24 9.90 -3.25
CA PHE A 67 -22.20 10.95 -4.27
C PHE A 67 -23.30 12.01 -4.12
N ALA A 68 -24.43 11.66 -3.48
CA ALA A 68 -25.50 12.61 -3.18
C ALA A 68 -25.06 13.71 -2.18
N ALA A 69 -24.20 13.35 -1.22
CA ALA A 69 -23.70 14.25 -0.17
C ALA A 69 -22.45 15.06 -0.58
N VAL A 70 -21.89 14.81 -1.78
CA VAL A 70 -20.69 15.52 -2.27
C VAL A 70 -20.98 17.02 -2.38
N PRO A 71 -20.16 17.91 -1.76
CA PRO A 71 -20.29 19.36 -1.89
C PRO A 71 -20.27 19.82 -3.36
N PRO A 72 -21.06 20.84 -3.78
CA PRO A 72 -21.15 21.27 -5.18
C PRO A 72 -19.80 21.58 -5.84
N VAL A 73 -18.86 22.19 -5.11
CA VAL A 73 -17.49 22.49 -5.56
C VAL A 73 -16.68 21.24 -5.96
N PHE A 74 -17.05 20.06 -5.45
CA PHE A 74 -16.42 18.77 -5.78
C PHE A 74 -17.26 17.91 -6.74
N ARG A 75 -18.33 18.45 -7.35
CA ARG A 75 -19.15 17.75 -8.35
C ARG A 75 -18.59 17.91 -9.77
N THR A 76 -17.37 17.42 -9.97
CA THR A 76 -16.62 17.53 -11.24
C THR A 76 -15.97 16.21 -11.63
N ASN A 77 -15.51 16.07 -12.88
CA ASN A 77 -14.66 14.97 -13.30
C ASN A 77 -13.18 15.15 -12.89
N THR A 78 -12.86 16.11 -12.03
CA THR A 78 -11.52 16.32 -11.47
C THR A 78 -11.48 16.04 -9.98
N VAL A 79 -10.30 15.69 -9.47
CA VAL A 79 -9.98 15.52 -8.05
C VAL A 79 -8.67 16.22 -7.76
N ASP A 80 -8.70 17.17 -6.84
CA ASP A 80 -7.48 17.76 -6.28
C ASP A 80 -6.96 16.85 -5.16
N VAL A 81 -5.79 16.27 -5.39
CA VAL A 81 -5.01 15.47 -4.45
C VAL A 81 -3.87 16.33 -3.92
N PHE A 82 -3.77 16.47 -2.60
CA PHE A 82 -2.66 17.15 -1.95
C PHE A 82 -1.44 16.24 -1.96
N TYR A 83 -0.23 16.79 -2.00
CA TYR A 83 0.98 15.98 -1.89
C TYR A 83 2.01 16.58 -0.96
N ALA A 84 2.83 15.70 -0.39
CA ALA A 84 4.15 16.00 0.14
C ALA A 84 5.17 15.08 -0.51
N THR A 85 6.33 15.60 -0.92
CA THR A 85 7.36 14.81 -1.58
C THR A 85 8.78 15.31 -1.34
N ASP A 86 9.68 14.38 -1.04
CA ASP A 86 11.13 14.53 -1.00
C ASP A 86 11.78 14.01 -2.31
N ARG A 87 11.02 14.01 -3.41
CA ARG A 87 11.56 13.81 -4.78
C ARG A 87 12.17 15.11 -5.31
N MET A 88 13.24 14.99 -6.07
CA MET A 88 13.81 16.08 -6.85
C MET A 88 12.85 16.46 -7.99
N THR A 89 12.74 17.75 -8.28
CA THR A 89 12.08 18.24 -9.49
C THR A 89 13.02 18.04 -10.68
N ASP A 90 12.58 17.31 -11.70
CA ASP A 90 13.35 17.08 -12.94
C ASP A 90 13.05 18.17 -13.99
N SER A 91 11.81 18.68 -14.03
CA SER A 91 11.40 19.77 -14.93
C SER A 91 10.29 20.64 -14.30
N ASN A 92 10.02 21.83 -14.85
CA ASN A 92 8.93 22.71 -14.39
C ASN A 92 8.19 23.39 -15.56
N PRO A 93 7.44 22.64 -16.38
CA PRO A 93 6.63 23.16 -17.48
C PRO A 93 5.45 24.01 -16.98
N ALA A 94 4.73 24.63 -17.92
CA ALA A 94 3.57 25.49 -17.63
C ALA A 94 2.44 24.81 -16.82
N ASN A 95 2.37 23.48 -16.85
CA ASN A 95 1.40 22.69 -16.09
C ASN A 95 1.87 22.33 -14.66
N GLY A 96 3.08 22.75 -14.25
CA GLY A 96 3.63 22.53 -12.92
C GLY A 96 4.92 21.69 -12.88
N PRO A 97 5.50 21.50 -11.69
CA PRO A 97 6.71 20.71 -11.53
C PRO A 97 6.47 19.23 -11.82
N GLU A 98 7.43 18.62 -12.51
CA GLU A 98 7.54 17.19 -12.72
C GLU A 98 8.59 16.64 -11.74
N TYR A 99 8.15 15.75 -10.83
CA TYR A 99 9.03 15.16 -9.82
C TYR A 99 9.58 13.81 -10.28
N GLY A 100 10.90 13.69 -10.21
CA GLY A 100 11.65 12.55 -10.67
C GLY A 100 11.78 11.40 -9.68
N LEU A 101 12.73 10.53 -9.98
CA LEU A 101 13.07 9.37 -9.16
C LEU A 101 14.16 9.69 -8.11
N ARG A 102 14.85 10.83 -8.24
CA ARG A 102 15.97 11.23 -7.38
C ARG A 102 15.50 11.79 -6.04
N ARG A 103 16.30 11.57 -4.99
CA ARG A 103 16.13 12.17 -3.65
C ARG A 103 16.34 13.69 -3.70
N SER A 104 15.49 14.44 -3.02
CA SER A 104 15.69 15.85 -2.66
C SER A 104 15.92 15.92 -1.15
N LEU A 105 16.86 16.77 -0.72
CA LEU A 105 17.07 17.05 0.71
C LEU A 105 15.94 17.90 1.33
N SER A 106 14.87 18.18 0.61
CA SER A 106 13.87 19.18 0.96
C SER A 106 12.47 18.67 0.62
N LEU A 107 11.57 18.72 1.60
CA LEU A 107 10.20 18.28 1.47
C LEU A 107 9.33 19.38 0.82
N ALA A 108 8.88 19.12 -0.41
CA ALA A 108 7.92 19.93 -1.14
C ALA A 108 6.48 19.59 -0.76
N PHE A 109 5.58 20.56 -0.84
CA PHE A 109 4.15 20.41 -0.61
C PHE A 109 3.36 21.10 -1.72
N GLY A 110 2.25 20.49 -2.15
CA GLY A 110 1.44 21.06 -3.21
C GLY A 110 0.11 20.37 -3.46
N ILE A 111 -0.49 20.70 -4.61
CA ILE A 111 -1.73 20.08 -5.11
C ILE A 111 -1.50 19.58 -6.54
N THR A 112 -2.06 18.42 -6.81
CA THR A 112 -2.17 17.78 -8.12
C THR A 112 -3.65 17.65 -8.47
N THR A 113 -4.07 18.21 -9.59
CA THR A 113 -5.42 17.98 -10.15
C THR A 113 -5.39 16.77 -11.08
N VAL A 114 -6.03 15.68 -10.66
CA VAL A 114 -6.25 14.47 -11.46
C VAL A 114 -7.61 14.56 -12.16
N ARG A 115 -7.69 14.22 -13.44
CA ARG A 115 -8.95 14.04 -14.19
C ARG A 115 -9.36 12.58 -14.20
N ILE A 116 -10.67 12.32 -14.14
CA ILE A 116 -11.31 11.00 -14.20
C ILE A 116 -12.25 10.98 -15.41
N GLY A 117 -11.83 10.35 -16.51
CA GLY A 117 -12.56 10.38 -17.78
C GLY A 117 -12.42 11.73 -18.51
N LYS A 118 -12.35 11.68 -19.84
CA LYS A 118 -12.33 12.89 -20.69
C LYS A 118 -13.76 13.34 -20.94
N ASP A 119 -14.01 14.64 -20.78
CA ASP A 119 -15.24 15.37 -21.13
C ASP A 119 -16.56 14.77 -20.58
N ILE A 120 -16.47 14.06 -19.46
CA ILE A 120 -17.60 13.40 -18.78
C ILE A 120 -18.29 14.34 -17.78
N ALA A 121 -19.63 14.37 -17.80
CA ALA A 121 -20.42 15.13 -16.83
C ALA A 121 -20.44 14.45 -15.44
N TRP A 122 -20.62 15.23 -14.37
CA TRP A 122 -20.67 14.67 -13.00
C TRP A 122 -21.78 13.61 -12.83
N SER A 123 -22.97 13.84 -13.38
CA SER A 123 -24.08 12.88 -13.34
C SER A 123 -23.74 11.56 -14.01
N GLU A 124 -23.06 11.60 -15.16
CA GLU A 124 -22.61 10.42 -15.89
C GLU A 124 -21.50 9.67 -15.13
N LEU A 125 -20.52 10.41 -14.58
CA LEU A 125 -19.48 9.85 -13.71
C LEU A 125 -20.10 9.13 -12.50
N VAL A 126 -21.10 9.71 -11.84
CA VAL A 126 -21.80 9.06 -10.72
C VAL A 126 -22.52 7.77 -11.16
N THR A 127 -23.17 7.77 -12.33
CA THR A 127 -23.79 6.55 -12.89
C THR A 127 -22.76 5.45 -13.14
N ILE A 128 -21.63 5.78 -13.80
CA ILE A 128 -20.54 4.83 -14.06
C ILE A 128 -19.91 4.32 -12.74
N SER A 129 -19.76 5.19 -11.74
CA SER A 129 -19.24 4.87 -10.42
C SER A 129 -20.19 4.07 -9.53
N ARG A 130 -21.42 3.82 -9.95
CA ARG A 130 -22.38 2.93 -9.26
C ARG A 130 -22.76 1.69 -10.08
N SER A 131 -22.23 1.59 -11.31
CA SER A 131 -22.44 0.42 -12.16
C SER A 131 -21.51 -0.72 -11.74
N ALA A 132 -22.06 -1.93 -11.57
CA ALA A 132 -21.31 -3.16 -11.29
C ALA A 132 -20.28 -3.45 -12.40
N GLU A 133 -20.73 -3.36 -13.66
CA GLU A 133 -19.89 -3.47 -14.84
C GLU A 133 -19.83 -2.13 -15.58
N ARG A 134 -18.62 -1.72 -16.00
CA ARG A 134 -18.43 -0.50 -16.80
C ARG A 134 -18.30 -0.86 -18.27
N LYS A 135 -19.19 -0.30 -19.09
CA LYS A 135 -19.15 -0.45 -20.56
C LYS A 135 -17.97 0.28 -21.22
N MET A 136 -17.28 1.17 -20.48
CA MET A 136 -16.13 1.93 -20.96
C MET A 136 -15.04 2.03 -19.88
N ARG A 137 -13.79 2.13 -20.31
CA ARG A 137 -12.66 2.48 -19.42
C ARG A 137 -12.78 3.95 -18.98
N MET A 138 -12.31 4.23 -17.77
CA MET A 138 -12.33 5.56 -17.16
C MET A 138 -10.89 6.05 -16.97
N PRO A 139 -10.19 6.44 -18.07
CA PRO A 139 -8.79 6.83 -18.01
C PRO A 139 -8.61 8.06 -17.10
N MET A 140 -7.49 8.08 -16.39
CA MET A 140 -7.10 9.18 -15.51
C MET A 140 -5.83 9.84 -16.02
N SER A 141 -5.73 11.15 -15.81
CA SER A 141 -4.57 11.94 -16.22
C SER A 141 -4.28 13.09 -15.26
N MET A 142 -3.00 13.37 -15.05
CA MET A 142 -2.53 14.61 -14.42
C MET A 142 -2.94 15.79 -15.32
N VAL A 143 -3.62 16.80 -14.75
CA VAL A 143 -4.01 18.03 -15.47
C VAL A 143 -3.06 19.16 -15.13
N LYS A 144 -2.77 19.34 -13.84
CA LYS A 144 -1.93 20.41 -13.31
C LYS A 144 -1.33 20.00 -11.98
N THR A 145 -0.07 20.32 -11.77
CA THR A 145 0.64 20.23 -10.50
C THR A 145 0.95 21.64 -10.02
N ARG A 146 0.93 21.90 -8.72
CA ARG A 146 1.33 23.19 -8.15
C ARG A 146 2.04 22.98 -6.82
N GLU A 147 3.33 23.27 -6.77
CA GLU A 147 4.04 23.43 -5.50
C GLU A 147 3.54 24.70 -4.80
N VAL A 148 3.26 24.59 -3.50
CA VAL A 148 2.71 25.65 -2.63
C VAL A 148 3.77 26.12 -1.66
N ALA A 149 4.59 25.19 -1.17
CA ALA A 149 5.63 25.44 -0.20
C ALA A 149 6.68 24.33 -0.25
N ARG A 150 7.84 24.64 0.30
CA ARG A 150 8.98 23.74 0.39
C ARG A 150 9.72 24.04 1.68
N LEU A 151 10.01 23.01 2.47
CA LEU A 151 10.79 23.12 3.70
C LEU A 151 12.27 23.39 3.39
N PRO A 152 13.06 23.99 4.30
CA PRO A 152 14.50 24.11 4.11
C PRO A 152 15.15 22.73 3.88
N PRO A 153 16.28 22.68 3.15
CA PRO A 153 17.02 21.43 2.92
C PRO A 153 17.58 20.87 4.24
N VAL A 154 17.83 19.56 4.28
CA VAL A 154 18.34 18.84 5.47
C VAL A 154 19.68 18.16 5.16
N PRO A 155 20.70 18.21 6.05
CA PRO A 155 20.73 18.99 7.29
C PRO A 155 20.55 20.50 7.02
N THR A 156 19.84 21.16 7.92
CA THR A 156 19.56 22.59 7.79
C THR A 156 20.84 23.38 8.04
N ARG A 157 20.92 24.61 7.53
CA ARG A 157 22.11 25.44 7.72
C ARG A 157 22.20 25.80 9.21
N GLU A 158 23.23 25.33 9.89
CA GLU A 158 23.52 25.65 11.28
C GLU A 158 24.52 26.83 11.40
N VAL A 159 24.44 27.53 12.53
CA VAL A 159 25.34 28.62 12.93
C VAL A 159 25.66 28.49 14.41
N GLU A 160 26.86 28.92 14.82
CA GLU A 160 27.21 28.98 16.25
C GLU A 160 26.59 30.23 16.90
N HIS A 161 25.90 30.04 18.02
CA HIS A 161 25.36 31.09 18.87
C HIS A 161 25.59 30.71 20.33
N ASP A 162 26.27 31.57 21.10
CA ASP A 162 26.64 31.34 22.51
C ASP A 162 27.27 29.96 22.80
N GLY A 163 28.12 29.47 21.89
CA GLY A 163 28.80 28.18 22.00
C GLY A 163 27.93 26.96 21.70
N GLN A 164 26.72 27.15 21.16
CA GLN A 164 25.83 26.09 20.69
C GLN A 164 25.61 26.18 19.19
N TRP A 165 25.59 25.03 18.51
CA TRP A 165 25.16 24.94 17.12
C TRP A 165 23.63 24.99 17.09
N VAL A 166 23.10 26.06 16.51
CA VAL A 166 21.67 26.29 16.34
C VAL A 166 21.34 26.44 14.87
N GLU A 167 20.10 26.17 14.51
CA GLU A 167 19.63 26.38 13.16
C GLU A 167 19.64 27.88 12.80
N SER A 168 20.13 28.21 11.60
CA SER A 168 20.17 29.58 11.10
C SER A 168 18.78 30.19 10.96
N GLN A 169 18.67 31.49 11.25
CA GLN A 169 17.43 32.25 11.12
C GLN A 169 16.81 32.13 9.72
N GLU A 170 17.63 32.11 8.66
CA GLU A 170 17.21 31.87 7.27
C GLU A 170 16.44 30.54 7.10
N SER A 171 16.94 29.46 7.71
CA SER A 171 16.28 28.15 7.68
C SER A 171 14.98 28.18 8.50
N VAL A 172 15.00 28.82 9.69
CA VAL A 172 13.82 29.01 10.55
C VAL A 172 12.71 29.78 9.82
N ASP A 173 13.03 30.93 9.22
CA ASP A 173 12.08 31.78 8.49
C ASP A 173 11.51 31.03 7.27
N THR A 174 12.35 30.31 6.54
CA THR A 174 11.93 29.45 5.42
C THR A 174 10.91 28.41 5.86
N ARG A 175 11.17 27.71 6.97
CA ARG A 175 10.24 26.71 7.52
C ARG A 175 8.94 27.34 8.01
N LEU A 176 8.99 28.39 8.83
CA LEU A 176 7.79 29.04 9.36
C LEU A 176 6.91 29.58 8.23
N SER A 177 7.51 30.19 7.21
CA SER A 177 6.86 30.65 5.99
C SER A 177 6.21 29.50 5.21
N ALA A 178 6.92 28.40 5.02
CA ALA A 178 6.42 27.20 4.34
C ALA A 178 5.27 26.52 5.11
N GLU A 179 5.47 26.25 6.41
CA GLU A 179 4.44 25.67 7.28
C GLU A 179 3.17 26.50 7.32
N THR A 180 3.28 27.83 7.36
CA THR A 180 2.12 28.73 7.34
C THR A 180 1.30 28.57 6.06
N ARG A 181 1.96 28.51 4.89
CA ARG A 181 1.27 28.26 3.60
C ARG A 181 0.61 26.87 3.56
N ILE A 182 1.27 25.84 4.10
CA ILE A 182 0.74 24.47 4.12
C ILE A 182 -0.48 24.35 5.06
N LYS A 183 -0.36 24.91 6.27
CA LYS A 183 -1.47 24.97 7.25
C LYS A 183 -2.67 25.72 6.68
N ALA A 184 -2.46 26.87 6.02
CA ALA A 184 -3.51 27.63 5.36
C ALA A 184 -4.23 26.81 4.28
N LEU A 185 -3.49 26.18 3.38
CA LEU A 185 -4.02 25.34 2.29
C LEU A 185 -4.87 24.16 2.81
N ILE A 186 -4.41 23.51 3.88
CA ILE A 186 -5.14 22.42 4.53
C ILE A 186 -6.42 22.96 5.19
N SER A 187 -6.36 24.09 5.91
CA SER A 187 -7.51 24.75 6.52
C SER A 187 -8.57 25.18 5.49
N GLU A 188 -8.15 25.71 4.34
CA GLU A 188 -9.04 26.04 3.21
C GLU A 188 -9.80 24.79 2.73
N ARG A 189 -9.11 23.66 2.55
CA ARG A 189 -9.76 22.40 2.16
C ARG A 189 -10.67 21.85 3.25
N LEU A 190 -10.25 21.91 4.51
CA LEU A 190 -11.04 21.49 5.67
C LEU A 190 -12.34 22.30 5.81
N ALA A 191 -12.37 23.57 5.40
CA ALA A 191 -13.59 24.37 5.40
C ALA A 191 -14.65 23.84 4.41
N LEU A 192 -14.24 23.16 3.33
CA LEU A 192 -15.12 22.64 2.28
C LEU A 192 -15.67 21.22 2.54
N THR A 193 -15.25 20.55 3.62
CA THR A 193 -15.67 19.17 3.98
C THR A 193 -16.37 19.14 5.34
N PRO A 194 -17.44 18.33 5.52
CA PRO A 194 -18.04 18.14 6.83
C PRO A 194 -17.14 17.35 7.79
N LYS A 195 -16.40 16.33 7.29
CA LYS A 195 -15.41 15.60 8.10
C LYS A 195 -14.07 16.33 8.09
N LYS A 196 -13.48 16.56 9.26
CA LYS A 196 -12.18 17.23 9.41
C LYS A 196 -11.02 16.23 9.50
N GLU A 197 -11.10 15.21 8.66
CA GLU A 197 -10.18 14.08 8.61
C GLU A 197 -9.25 14.20 7.40
N VAL A 198 -8.01 13.77 7.56
CA VAL A 198 -7.00 13.70 6.50
C VAL A 198 -6.68 12.25 6.21
N TYR A 199 -6.77 11.85 4.94
CA TYR A 199 -6.39 10.52 4.48
C TYR A 199 -5.03 10.64 3.78
N VAL A 200 -4.02 9.91 4.23
CA VAL A 200 -2.66 9.92 3.70
C VAL A 200 -2.37 8.57 3.03
N PHE A 201 -2.06 8.56 1.74
CA PHE A 201 -1.55 7.37 1.06
C PHE A 201 -0.02 7.39 0.95
N ILE A 202 0.62 6.28 1.29
CA ILE A 202 2.08 6.07 1.24
C ILE A 202 2.35 4.83 0.38
N HIS A 203 2.97 5.03 -0.78
CA HIS A 203 3.14 3.98 -1.80
C HIS A 203 4.31 3.02 -1.52
N GLY A 204 4.30 1.89 -2.24
CA GLY A 204 5.37 0.90 -2.26
C GLY A 204 6.56 1.25 -3.15
N THR A 205 7.41 0.26 -3.39
CA THR A 205 8.50 0.30 -4.38
C THR A 205 7.97 0.45 -5.82
N GLY A 206 8.89 0.69 -6.76
CA GLY A 206 8.59 0.77 -8.19
C GLY A 206 7.59 1.85 -8.63
N SER A 207 7.31 2.86 -7.81
CA SER A 207 6.29 3.89 -8.09
C SER A 207 6.92 5.21 -8.56
N ASP A 208 6.31 5.88 -9.54
CA ASP A 208 6.61 7.27 -9.92
C ASP A 208 5.83 8.28 -9.04
N PHE A 209 5.89 9.56 -9.37
CA PHE A 209 5.09 10.60 -8.70
C PHE A 209 3.58 10.49 -9.00
N SER A 210 3.20 10.07 -10.22
CA SER A 210 1.81 10.13 -10.69
C SER A 210 0.96 8.96 -10.20
N SER A 211 1.51 7.74 -10.17
CA SER A 211 0.84 6.50 -9.74
C SER A 211 0.11 6.62 -8.39
N PRO A 212 0.72 7.14 -7.31
CA PRO A 212 0.02 7.29 -6.04
C PRO A 212 -1.07 8.38 -6.06
N MET A 213 -0.96 9.40 -6.93
CA MET A 213 -2.02 10.41 -7.12
C MET A 213 -3.27 9.77 -7.73
N TYR A 214 -3.08 8.87 -8.70
CA TYR A 214 -4.17 8.10 -9.30
C TYR A 214 -4.87 7.20 -8.27
N VAL A 215 -4.12 6.48 -7.43
CA VAL A 215 -4.67 5.64 -6.35
C VAL A 215 -5.50 6.48 -5.38
N MET A 216 -4.95 7.58 -4.87
CA MET A 216 -5.66 8.44 -3.92
C MET A 216 -6.87 9.14 -4.56
N ALA A 217 -6.78 9.58 -5.82
CA ALA A 217 -7.91 10.18 -6.53
C ALA A 217 -9.08 9.21 -6.68
N GLY A 218 -8.79 7.94 -7.01
CA GLY A 218 -9.78 6.87 -7.07
C GLY A 218 -10.43 6.59 -5.72
N LEU A 219 -9.61 6.34 -4.68
CA LEU A 219 -10.10 6.08 -3.33
C LEU A 219 -10.94 7.25 -2.80
N TRP A 220 -10.47 8.49 -2.91
CA TRP A 220 -11.20 9.66 -2.41
C TRP A 220 -12.50 9.94 -3.16
N HIS A 221 -12.54 9.70 -4.48
CA HIS A 221 -13.79 9.72 -5.23
C HIS A 221 -14.79 8.71 -4.67
N PHE A 222 -14.37 7.47 -4.43
CA PHE A 222 -15.22 6.43 -3.86
C PHE A 222 -15.49 6.56 -2.35
N MET A 223 -14.71 7.33 -1.59
CA MET A 223 -15.04 7.72 -0.20
C MET A 223 -16.08 8.87 -0.14
N GLY A 224 -16.67 9.27 -1.28
CA GLY A 224 -17.67 10.34 -1.30
C GLY A 224 -17.08 11.73 -1.27
N ARG A 225 -15.83 11.90 -1.70
CA ARG A 225 -15.14 13.20 -1.79
C ARG A 225 -15.17 14.01 -0.48
N CYS A 226 -15.01 13.31 0.63
CA CYS A 226 -15.05 13.85 1.99
C CYS A 226 -13.64 13.81 2.62
N GLY A 227 -13.34 14.73 3.54
CA GLY A 227 -12.00 14.91 4.12
C GLY A 227 -10.96 15.42 3.11
N VAL A 228 -9.68 15.42 3.52
CA VAL A 228 -8.54 15.88 2.72
C VAL A 228 -7.77 14.67 2.16
N PRO A 229 -7.69 14.49 0.82
CA PRO A 229 -6.87 13.44 0.21
C PRO A 229 -5.42 13.90 0.06
N VAL A 230 -4.49 13.22 0.71
CA VAL A 230 -3.05 13.53 0.67
C VAL A 230 -2.24 12.31 0.23
N VAL A 231 -1.24 12.52 -0.61
CA VAL A 231 -0.22 11.53 -0.94
C VAL A 231 1.11 11.95 -0.33
N TYR A 232 1.76 11.06 0.40
CA TYR A 232 3.19 11.18 0.67
C TYR A 232 3.93 10.32 -0.37
N THR A 233 4.72 10.95 -1.23
CA THR A 233 5.47 10.24 -2.28
C THR A 233 6.97 10.44 -2.15
N TRP A 234 7.66 9.31 -2.04
CA TRP A 234 9.07 9.19 -1.74
C TRP A 234 9.86 8.71 -2.97
N PRO A 235 11.17 9.00 -3.08
CA PRO A 235 11.99 8.76 -4.27
C PRO A 235 12.28 7.27 -4.52
N SER A 236 11.26 6.54 -4.95
CA SER A 236 11.34 5.21 -5.55
C SER A 236 11.72 5.31 -7.04
N SER A 237 12.46 4.30 -7.50
CA SER A 237 13.09 4.11 -8.81
C SER A 237 12.14 3.86 -9.99
N GLY A 238 10.82 3.74 -9.76
CA GLY A 238 9.85 3.42 -10.81
C GLY A 238 10.05 2.05 -11.49
N SER A 239 11.02 1.25 -11.02
CA SER A 239 11.58 0.08 -11.73
C SER A 239 11.89 -1.05 -10.73
N GLY A 240 10.92 -1.35 -9.86
CA GLY A 240 11.08 -2.18 -8.66
C GLY A 240 11.49 -3.64 -8.89
N ASP A 241 11.38 -4.13 -10.12
CA ASP A 241 11.71 -5.53 -10.50
C ASP A 241 13.21 -5.73 -10.82
N SER A 242 14.00 -4.67 -10.84
CA SER A 242 15.46 -4.74 -11.00
C SER A 242 16.17 -4.75 -9.64
N LEU A 243 17.20 -5.59 -9.47
CA LEU A 243 17.97 -5.66 -8.21
C LEU A 243 18.53 -4.31 -7.78
N SER A 244 19.07 -3.53 -8.74
CA SER A 244 19.58 -2.18 -8.50
C SER A 244 18.47 -1.17 -8.17
N GLY A 245 17.27 -1.31 -8.76
CA GLY A 245 16.10 -0.52 -8.40
C GLY A 245 15.60 -0.83 -6.99
N TYR A 246 15.62 -2.10 -6.59
CA TYR A 246 15.24 -2.53 -5.24
C TYR A 246 16.21 -2.02 -4.16
N ASP A 247 17.52 -2.11 -4.39
CA ASP A 247 18.52 -1.55 -3.46
C ASP A 247 18.41 -0.02 -3.36
N TYR A 248 18.17 0.68 -4.48
CA TYR A 248 17.90 2.12 -4.46
C TYR A 248 16.64 2.46 -3.66
N ASP A 249 15.55 1.71 -3.89
CA ASP A 249 14.28 1.88 -3.19
C ASP A 249 14.42 1.60 -1.68
N ARG A 250 15.22 0.60 -1.30
CA ARG A 250 15.55 0.31 0.08
C ARG A 250 16.24 1.51 0.74
N GLU A 251 17.33 2.01 0.16
CA GLU A 251 18.05 3.15 0.76
C GLU A 251 17.24 4.46 0.68
N SER A 252 16.36 4.62 -0.30
CA SER A 252 15.40 5.72 -0.39
C SER A 252 14.30 5.62 0.67
N SER A 253 13.91 4.41 1.05
CA SER A 253 12.91 4.17 2.10
C SER A 253 13.44 4.51 3.49
N GLU A 254 14.75 4.35 3.75
CA GLU A 254 15.37 4.84 4.99
C GLU A 254 15.57 6.37 4.96
N PHE A 255 16.03 6.91 3.83
CA PHE A 255 16.20 8.36 3.61
C PHE A 255 14.92 9.15 3.92
N THR A 256 13.77 8.67 3.41
CA THR A 256 12.51 9.42 3.51
C THR A 256 11.89 9.43 4.91
N VAL A 257 12.34 8.57 5.85
CA VAL A 257 11.80 8.51 7.23
C VAL A 257 11.90 9.87 7.92
N TYR A 258 13.03 10.58 7.74
CA TYR A 258 13.21 11.92 8.33
C TYR A 258 12.14 12.90 7.83
N HIS A 259 11.91 12.96 6.52
CA HIS A 259 10.93 13.85 5.91
C HIS A 259 9.48 13.46 6.24
N LEU A 260 9.17 12.16 6.34
CA LEU A 260 7.86 11.69 6.77
C LEU A 260 7.56 12.12 8.22
N LYS A 261 8.57 12.15 9.12
CA LYS A 261 8.38 12.71 10.46
C LYS A 261 8.08 14.21 10.44
N GLN A 262 8.71 14.99 9.57
CA GLN A 262 8.37 16.42 9.39
C GLN A 262 6.92 16.58 8.91
N PHE A 263 6.52 15.80 7.90
CA PHE A 263 5.16 15.77 7.38
C PHE A 263 4.12 15.43 8.46
N LEU A 264 4.33 14.37 9.24
CA LEU A 264 3.38 13.94 10.28
C LEU A 264 3.29 14.95 11.44
N ARG A 265 4.39 15.58 11.85
CA ARG A 265 4.36 16.69 12.83
C ARG A 265 3.61 17.91 12.28
N LEU A 266 3.76 18.21 10.99
CA LEU A 266 3.05 19.32 10.35
C LEU A 266 1.54 19.10 10.30
N LEU A 267 1.08 17.89 9.95
CA LEU A 267 -0.34 17.53 10.04
C LEU A 267 -0.84 17.61 11.49
N ALA A 268 -0.12 17.05 12.46
CA ALA A 268 -0.47 17.14 13.87
C ALA A 268 -0.69 18.59 14.34
N ALA A 269 0.18 19.50 13.88
CA ALA A 269 0.14 20.94 14.19
C ALA A 269 -0.89 21.75 13.38
N CYS A 270 -1.58 21.17 12.39
CA CYS A 270 -2.66 21.85 11.69
C CYS A 270 -3.90 21.94 12.60
N GLN A 271 -4.35 23.16 12.87
CA GLN A 271 -5.63 23.39 13.54
C GLN A 271 -6.78 22.92 12.64
N GLY A 272 -7.86 22.44 13.26
CA GLY A 272 -9.01 21.88 12.55
C GLY A 272 -8.88 20.41 12.15
N ILE A 273 -7.67 19.83 11.99
CA ILE A 273 -7.56 18.37 11.80
C ILE A 273 -7.99 17.66 13.08
N GLU A 274 -9.04 16.84 12.97
CA GLU A 274 -9.56 15.96 14.01
C GLU A 274 -8.84 14.60 14.01
N LYS A 275 -8.65 13.99 12.82
CA LYS A 275 -7.95 12.71 12.64
C LYS A 275 -7.06 12.68 11.40
N VAL A 276 -5.99 11.89 11.48
CA VAL A 276 -5.14 11.51 10.34
C VAL A 276 -5.22 10.00 10.16
N HIS A 277 -5.66 9.55 9.00
CA HIS A 277 -5.71 8.14 8.62
C HIS A 277 -4.57 7.88 7.64
N ILE A 278 -3.82 6.79 7.83
CA ILE A 278 -2.68 6.44 6.99
C ILE A 278 -3.00 5.12 6.28
N ILE A 279 -2.88 5.10 4.95
CA ILE A 279 -2.92 3.91 4.12
C ILE A 279 -1.52 3.71 3.55
N ALA A 280 -0.79 2.74 4.09
CA ALA A 280 0.55 2.41 3.65
C ALA A 280 0.54 1.09 2.87
N HIS A 281 1.24 1.04 1.75
CA HIS A 281 1.29 -0.11 0.85
C HIS A 281 2.72 -0.65 0.68
N SER A 282 2.89 -1.98 0.71
CA SER A 282 4.18 -2.64 0.43
C SER A 282 5.30 -2.03 1.31
N ARG A 283 6.47 -1.69 0.75
CA ARG A 283 7.58 -1.01 1.45
C ARG A 283 7.18 0.31 2.16
N GLY A 284 6.12 0.98 1.68
CA GLY A 284 5.52 2.13 2.36
C GLY A 284 5.05 1.82 3.78
N THR A 285 4.72 0.56 4.09
CA THR A 285 4.36 0.12 5.45
C THR A 285 5.55 0.20 6.42
N ASP A 286 6.75 -0.17 6.00
CA ASP A 286 7.96 -0.08 6.84
C ASP A 286 8.41 1.38 7.03
N ILE A 287 8.28 2.21 5.98
CA ILE A 287 8.51 3.66 6.05
C ILE A 287 7.58 4.30 7.10
N ALA A 288 6.29 4.03 7.00
CA ALA A 288 5.27 4.56 7.91
C ALA A 288 5.49 4.08 9.35
N LEU A 289 5.76 2.79 9.55
CA LEU A 289 6.04 2.22 10.86
C LEU A 289 7.32 2.80 11.48
N SER A 290 8.38 2.99 10.71
CA SER A 290 9.64 3.56 11.20
C SER A 290 9.48 5.02 11.61
N ALA A 291 8.82 5.85 10.80
CA ALA A 291 8.55 7.25 11.15
C ALA A 291 7.65 7.37 12.40
N ILE A 292 6.57 6.58 12.48
CA ILE A 292 5.68 6.56 13.66
C ILE A 292 6.41 6.03 14.89
N ARG A 293 7.31 5.04 14.73
CA ARG A 293 8.13 4.49 15.82
C ARG A 293 9.02 5.56 16.43
N GLU A 294 9.77 6.28 15.60
CA GLU A 294 10.68 7.31 16.07
C GLU A 294 9.93 8.47 16.75
N LEU A 295 8.83 8.95 16.15
CA LEU A 295 7.95 9.94 16.78
C LEU A 295 7.38 9.43 18.11
N ASN A 296 7.02 8.15 18.21
CA ASN A 296 6.52 7.56 19.44
C ASN A 296 7.59 7.48 20.53
N ILE A 297 8.86 7.21 20.18
CA ILE A 297 9.98 7.24 21.13
C ILE A 297 10.21 8.68 21.61
N GLU A 298 10.28 9.65 20.69
CA GLU A 298 10.46 11.08 20.95
C GLU A 298 9.37 11.68 21.86
N PHE A 299 8.10 11.45 21.52
CA PHE A 299 6.98 11.96 22.33
C PHE A 299 6.88 11.25 23.68
N ARG A 300 7.18 9.95 23.78
CA ARG A 300 7.21 9.26 25.07
C ARG A 300 8.38 9.70 25.96
N ALA A 301 9.55 9.97 25.39
CA ALA A 301 10.71 10.46 26.12
C ALA A 301 10.48 11.86 26.72
N SER A 302 9.70 12.69 26.05
CA SER A 302 9.23 14.00 26.53
C SER A 302 7.97 13.94 27.42
N GLY A 303 7.51 12.74 27.82
CA GLY A 303 6.33 12.53 28.68
C GLY A 303 4.98 12.72 27.98
N GLY A 304 4.98 12.98 26.67
CA GLY A 304 3.80 13.15 25.83
C GLY A 304 3.10 11.83 25.45
N ASN A 305 1.97 11.98 24.76
CA ASN A 305 1.17 10.86 24.26
C ASN A 305 1.04 10.94 22.74
N THR A 306 1.72 10.04 22.04
CA THR A 306 1.78 9.95 20.57
C THR A 306 0.41 9.92 19.89
N ARG A 307 -0.57 9.18 20.45
CA ARG A 307 -1.95 9.08 19.92
C ARG A 307 -2.66 10.44 19.98
N LYS A 308 -2.51 11.17 21.09
CA LYS A 308 -3.06 12.53 21.24
C LYS A 308 -2.38 13.56 20.35
N VAL A 309 -1.06 13.47 20.15
CA VAL A 309 -0.30 14.41 19.32
C VAL A 309 -0.58 14.19 17.83
N LEU A 310 -0.38 12.96 17.33
CA LEU A 310 -0.50 12.66 15.91
C LEU A 310 -1.95 12.47 15.43
N LYS A 311 -2.91 12.30 16.36
CA LYS A 311 -4.35 12.11 16.06
C LYS A 311 -4.61 10.98 15.06
N LEU A 312 -3.82 9.89 15.14
CA LEU A 312 -3.91 8.80 14.17
C LEU A 312 -5.24 8.04 14.37
N GLY A 313 -6.13 8.10 13.38
CA GLY A 313 -7.39 7.35 13.33
C GLY A 313 -7.11 5.90 12.93
N CYS A 314 -7.36 5.57 11.66
CA CYS A 314 -7.01 4.27 11.11
C CYS A 314 -5.58 4.29 10.53
N PHE A 315 -4.75 3.31 10.90
CA PHE A 315 -3.48 3.01 10.24
C PHE A 315 -3.59 1.65 9.53
N VAL A 316 -3.73 1.72 8.21
CA VAL A 316 -3.88 0.58 7.31
C VAL A 316 -2.53 0.19 6.74
N LEU A 317 -2.19 -1.09 6.89
CA LEU A 317 -1.01 -1.75 6.35
C LEU A 317 -1.50 -2.73 5.27
N ALA A 318 -1.40 -2.34 4.00
CA ALA A 318 -1.89 -3.11 2.86
C ALA A 318 -0.76 -3.80 2.11
N ALA A 319 -0.90 -5.11 1.87
CA ALA A 319 0.13 -5.94 1.21
C ALA A 319 1.54 -5.70 1.82
N ALA A 320 1.59 -5.65 3.15
CA ALA A 320 2.76 -5.20 3.90
C ALA A 320 3.97 -6.12 3.67
N ASP A 321 5.04 -5.57 3.09
CA ASP A 321 6.32 -6.26 2.93
C ASP A 321 7.20 -5.96 4.14
N ILE A 322 6.91 -6.64 5.25
CA ILE A 322 7.63 -6.50 6.50
C ILE A 322 7.95 -7.89 7.05
N ASP A 323 9.21 -8.09 7.42
CA ASP A 323 9.59 -9.26 8.20
C ASP A 323 8.83 -9.29 9.54
N LEU A 324 8.21 -10.43 9.87
CA LEU A 324 7.36 -10.57 11.04
C LEU A 324 8.15 -10.49 12.36
N GLU A 325 9.42 -10.95 12.38
CA GLU A 325 10.28 -10.88 13.57
C GLU A 325 10.69 -9.42 13.82
N VAL A 326 11.09 -8.69 12.76
CA VAL A 326 11.37 -7.23 12.82
C VAL A 326 10.12 -6.44 13.21
N SER A 327 8.96 -6.80 12.65
CA SER A 327 7.66 -6.24 13.03
C SER A 327 7.40 -6.45 14.52
N THR A 328 7.66 -7.65 15.06
CA THR A 328 7.45 -7.96 16.48
C THR A 328 8.13 -6.94 17.38
N GLN A 329 9.43 -6.73 17.16
CA GLN A 329 10.25 -5.85 17.97
C GLN A 329 9.82 -4.39 17.79
N ARG A 330 9.75 -3.91 16.55
CA ARG A 330 9.40 -2.50 16.24
C ARG A 330 8.01 -2.15 16.75
N VAL A 331 7.04 -3.05 16.64
CA VAL A 331 5.62 -2.79 16.89
C VAL A 331 5.21 -3.08 18.33
N SER A 332 5.62 -4.24 18.88
CA SER A 332 5.18 -4.66 20.22
C SER A 332 6.00 -4.02 21.34
N ALA A 333 7.33 -3.97 21.21
CA ALA A 333 8.18 -3.42 22.27
C ALA A 333 7.97 -1.91 22.44
N GLU A 334 7.81 -1.18 21.33
CA GLU A 334 7.54 0.26 21.34
C GLU A 334 6.06 0.62 21.52
N ARG A 335 5.18 -0.40 21.63
CA ARG A 335 3.73 -0.27 21.84
C ARG A 335 2.99 0.47 20.71
N LEU A 336 3.46 0.37 19.46
CA LEU A 336 2.91 1.10 18.31
C LEU A 336 1.44 0.77 18.02
N MET A 337 0.97 -0.44 18.38
CA MET A 337 -0.45 -0.82 18.27
C MET A 337 -1.41 0.10 19.03
N ARG A 338 -0.92 0.87 20.00
CA ARG A 338 -1.72 1.82 20.80
C ARG A 338 -1.65 3.26 20.30
N VAL A 339 -0.87 3.53 19.25
CA VAL A 339 -0.71 4.88 18.67
C VAL A 339 -1.88 5.28 17.78
N PRO A 340 -2.37 4.46 16.82
CA PRO A 340 -3.62 4.74 16.13
C PRO A 340 -4.84 4.39 17.00
N GLU A 341 -6.01 4.87 16.60
CA GLU A 341 -7.31 4.37 17.08
C GLU A 341 -7.61 2.96 16.57
N GLN A 342 -7.21 2.66 15.33
CA GLN A 342 -7.33 1.34 14.74
C GLN A 342 -6.08 1.03 13.92
N MET A 343 -5.41 -0.11 14.15
CA MET A 343 -4.41 -0.65 13.23
C MET A 343 -4.99 -1.83 12.46
N VAL A 344 -4.96 -1.77 11.13
CA VAL A 344 -5.60 -2.74 10.25
C VAL A 344 -4.58 -3.31 9.27
N LEU A 345 -4.39 -4.63 9.27
CA LEU A 345 -3.45 -5.32 8.41
C LEU A 345 -4.23 -6.17 7.39
N TYR A 346 -4.16 -5.79 6.11
CA TYR A 346 -4.68 -6.62 5.02
C TYR A 346 -3.58 -7.58 4.56
N VAL A 347 -3.92 -8.87 4.47
CA VAL A 347 -2.98 -9.93 4.07
C VAL A 347 -3.54 -10.83 2.97
N SER A 348 -2.67 -11.08 1.99
CA SER A 348 -2.79 -12.06 0.91
C SER A 348 -1.33 -12.36 0.51
N PRO A 349 -0.82 -13.61 0.56
CA PRO A 349 -1.48 -14.87 0.16
C PRO A 349 -1.59 -15.91 1.29
N THR A 350 -1.99 -17.14 0.96
CA THR A 350 -2.14 -18.30 1.87
C THR A 350 -0.94 -18.55 2.79
N ASP A 351 0.29 -18.47 2.28
CA ASP A 351 1.49 -18.69 3.10
C ASP A 351 1.72 -17.58 4.12
N MET A 352 1.36 -16.33 3.79
CA MET A 352 1.43 -15.23 4.74
C MET A 352 0.35 -15.35 5.81
N ARG A 353 -0.85 -15.86 5.49
CA ARG A 353 -1.88 -16.18 6.49
C ARG A 353 -1.39 -17.22 7.49
N LEU A 354 -0.79 -18.31 7.00
CA LEU A 354 -0.23 -19.36 7.87
C LEU A 354 0.95 -18.86 8.71
N ARG A 355 1.88 -18.08 8.12
CA ARG A 355 2.98 -17.45 8.86
C ARG A 355 2.46 -16.50 9.94
N LEU A 356 1.53 -15.61 9.61
CA LEU A 356 0.93 -14.64 10.53
C LEU A 356 0.14 -15.33 11.65
N ALA A 357 -0.58 -16.41 11.33
CA ALA A 357 -1.32 -17.19 12.32
C ALA A 357 -0.37 -17.97 13.26
N ASN A 358 0.65 -18.64 12.74
CA ASN A 358 1.65 -19.32 13.58
C ASN A 358 2.47 -18.32 14.42
N PHE A 359 2.70 -17.12 13.89
CA PHE A 359 3.39 -16.04 14.57
C PHE A 359 2.55 -15.44 15.72
N PHE A 360 1.32 -14.98 15.46
CA PHE A 360 0.46 -14.40 16.48
C PHE A 360 -0.17 -15.44 17.43
N PHE A 361 -0.38 -16.71 17.03
CA PHE A 361 -1.13 -17.70 17.84
C PHE A 361 -0.41 -19.03 18.11
N GLY A 362 0.81 -19.24 17.59
CA GLY A 362 1.45 -20.56 17.54
C GLY A 362 2.93 -20.62 17.90
N SER A 363 3.48 -19.64 18.64
CA SER A 363 4.91 -19.64 19.02
C SER A 363 5.18 -19.20 20.46
N LYS A 364 5.05 -20.15 21.38
CA LYS A 364 6.16 -20.45 22.30
C LYS A 364 7.02 -21.51 21.60
N ASP A 365 8.12 -21.14 20.95
CA ASP A 365 9.23 -22.09 20.66
C ASP A 365 10.48 -21.41 20.07
N ARG A 366 11.06 -20.47 20.81
CA ARG A 366 12.47 -20.06 20.59
C ARG A 366 13.17 -19.76 21.91
N LEU A 367 13.60 -20.84 22.56
CA LEU A 367 14.91 -20.99 23.22
C LEU A 367 14.99 -22.40 23.85
N GLY A 368 15.18 -23.43 23.02
CA GLY A 368 15.50 -24.80 23.43
C GLY A 368 14.43 -25.55 24.24
N GLN A 369 13.83 -26.57 23.61
CA GLN A 369 12.85 -27.54 24.16
C GLN A 369 11.38 -27.07 24.21
N SER A 370 10.53 -27.54 23.28
CA SER A 370 9.59 -28.67 23.49
C SER A 370 8.30 -28.57 22.64
N HIS A 371 8.12 -29.57 21.78
CA HIS A 371 6.87 -30.03 21.15
C HIS A 371 6.07 -29.11 20.19
N VAL A 372 6.18 -29.49 18.91
CA VAL A 372 5.12 -29.38 17.89
C VAL A 372 3.78 -29.89 18.45
N GLY A 373 2.81 -29.01 18.66
CA GLY A 373 1.45 -29.38 19.07
C GLY A 373 0.59 -28.25 19.66
N ASP A 374 1.21 -27.27 20.34
CA ASP A 374 0.47 -26.30 21.16
C ASP A 374 -0.08 -25.09 20.38
N LYS A 375 -1.32 -25.23 19.89
CA LYS A 375 -2.21 -24.09 19.63
C LYS A 375 -2.33 -23.29 20.93
N THR A 376 -1.75 -22.08 21.02
CA THR A 376 -1.67 -21.36 22.30
C THR A 376 -2.84 -20.38 22.47
N PRO A 377 -3.92 -20.74 23.22
CA PRO A 377 -5.10 -19.86 23.36
C PRO A 377 -4.78 -18.50 23.97
N ARG A 378 -3.66 -18.37 24.70
CA ARG A 378 -3.29 -17.16 25.44
C ARG A 378 -3.01 -15.93 24.57
N ARG A 379 -2.54 -16.08 23.31
CA ARG A 379 -2.42 -14.93 22.40
C ARG A 379 -3.70 -14.66 21.61
N ALA A 380 -4.50 -15.68 21.28
CA ALA A 380 -5.84 -15.47 20.74
C ALA A 380 -6.71 -14.68 21.73
N GLU A 381 -6.59 -14.96 23.03
CA GLU A 381 -7.25 -14.17 24.08
C GLU A 381 -6.71 -12.74 24.17
N LEU A 382 -5.40 -12.53 24.02
CA LEU A 382 -4.81 -11.18 23.97
C LEU A 382 -5.33 -10.35 22.79
N LEU A 383 -5.56 -10.95 21.61
CA LEU A 383 -6.16 -10.24 20.48
C LEU A 383 -7.63 -9.89 20.73
N LYS A 384 -8.43 -10.75 21.38
CA LYS A 384 -9.79 -10.39 21.82
C LYS A 384 -9.80 -9.17 22.74
N HIS A 385 -8.74 -8.96 23.52
CA HIS A 385 -8.56 -7.79 24.39
C HIS A 385 -7.92 -6.58 23.69
N LEU A 386 -7.69 -6.63 22.38
CA LEU A 386 -7.12 -5.55 21.57
C LEU A 386 -8.00 -5.29 20.32
N PRO A 387 -9.28 -4.87 20.49
CA PRO A 387 -10.22 -4.67 19.37
C PRO A 387 -9.79 -3.58 18.39
N ASP A 388 -8.92 -2.66 18.83
CA ASP A 388 -8.25 -1.65 17.99
C ASP A 388 -7.30 -2.29 16.95
N ILE A 389 -7.03 -3.61 17.00
CA ILE A 389 -6.14 -4.33 16.07
C ILE A 389 -6.95 -5.31 15.23
N GLN A 390 -6.83 -5.20 13.90
CA GLN A 390 -7.61 -6.00 12.95
C GLN A 390 -6.67 -6.67 11.94
N PHE A 391 -6.76 -8.00 11.83
CA PHE A 391 -6.08 -8.78 10.79
C PHE A 391 -7.13 -9.25 9.79
N ILE A 392 -6.97 -8.87 8.52
CA ILE A 392 -7.97 -9.07 7.48
C ILE A 392 -7.37 -9.90 6.35
N ASP A 393 -7.88 -11.12 6.23
CA ASP A 393 -7.66 -12.02 5.11
C ASP A 393 -8.37 -11.46 3.87
N ALA A 394 -7.55 -11.02 2.92
CA ALA A 394 -7.93 -10.53 1.60
C ALA A 394 -7.59 -11.53 0.47
N SER A 395 -7.51 -12.83 0.78
CA SER A 395 -7.27 -13.92 -0.18
C SER A 395 -8.40 -14.14 -1.20
N VAL A 396 -9.43 -13.30 -1.18
CA VAL A 396 -10.45 -13.17 -2.24
C VAL A 396 -9.89 -12.76 -3.59
N ALA A 397 -8.60 -12.50 -3.72
CA ALA A 397 -7.93 -12.24 -4.99
C ALA A 397 -8.01 -13.47 -5.94
N GLY A 398 -9.15 -13.62 -6.62
CA GLY A 398 -9.34 -14.47 -7.81
C GLY A 398 -8.66 -13.91 -9.06
N SER A 399 -8.02 -12.75 -8.95
CA SER A 399 -7.04 -12.24 -9.93
C SER A 399 -5.89 -13.25 -10.06
N GLY A 400 -5.66 -13.76 -11.27
CA GLY A 400 -4.64 -14.78 -11.53
C GLY A 400 -3.27 -14.38 -10.97
N ARG A 401 -2.68 -15.25 -10.14
CA ARG A 401 -1.39 -15.05 -9.45
C ARG A 401 -1.22 -13.65 -8.79
N GLY A 402 -2.15 -13.27 -7.91
CA GLY A 402 -1.91 -12.32 -6.82
C GLY A 402 -1.43 -10.93 -7.23
N SER A 403 -2.36 -10.04 -7.58
CA SER A 403 -2.04 -8.60 -7.66
C SER A 403 -1.61 -8.07 -6.29
N HIS A 404 -0.44 -7.41 -6.26
CA HIS A 404 0.07 -6.71 -5.07
C HIS A 404 -0.77 -5.48 -4.68
N PHE A 405 -1.65 -5.01 -5.57
CA PHE A 405 -2.50 -3.83 -5.41
C PHE A 405 -3.97 -4.17 -5.08
N TYR A 406 -4.24 -5.40 -4.61
CA TYR A 406 -5.60 -5.91 -4.34
C TYR A 406 -6.48 -4.99 -3.46
N PHE A 407 -5.90 -4.18 -2.57
CA PHE A 407 -6.65 -3.25 -1.69
C PHE A 407 -7.37 -2.14 -2.48
N TYR A 408 -6.83 -1.78 -3.65
CA TYR A 408 -7.36 -0.76 -4.56
C TYR A 408 -8.09 -1.41 -5.75
N GLU A 409 -7.56 -2.51 -6.27
CA GLU A 409 -8.08 -3.15 -7.48
C GLU A 409 -9.26 -4.10 -7.23
N HIS A 410 -9.40 -4.68 -6.04
CA HIS A 410 -10.47 -5.64 -5.76
C HIS A 410 -11.74 -4.92 -5.25
N PRO A 411 -12.90 -5.05 -5.91
CA PRO A 411 -14.16 -4.43 -5.47
C PRO A 411 -14.54 -4.72 -4.02
N ALA A 412 -14.30 -5.96 -3.56
CA ALA A 412 -14.60 -6.36 -2.19
C ALA A 412 -13.66 -5.73 -1.14
N VAL A 413 -12.34 -5.71 -1.41
CA VAL A 413 -11.36 -5.20 -0.44
C VAL A 413 -11.42 -3.67 -0.38
N SER A 414 -11.60 -3.00 -1.51
CA SER A 414 -11.84 -1.56 -1.55
C SER A 414 -13.15 -1.16 -0.87
N SER A 415 -14.21 -1.98 -0.96
CA SER A 415 -15.45 -1.76 -0.18
C SER A 415 -15.20 -1.80 1.32
N ASP A 416 -14.41 -2.77 1.79
CA ASP A 416 -14.05 -2.86 3.21
C ASP A 416 -13.22 -1.66 3.68
N LEU A 417 -12.22 -1.28 2.88
CA LEU A 417 -11.36 -0.14 3.14
C LEU A 417 -12.16 1.17 3.19
N ILE A 418 -13.19 1.32 2.36
CA ILE A 418 -14.10 2.47 2.41
C ILE A 418 -14.96 2.44 3.68
N LEU A 419 -15.56 1.30 4.05
CA LEU A 419 -16.34 1.20 5.29
C LEU A 419 -15.50 1.47 6.56
N LEU A 420 -14.22 1.10 6.52
CA LEU A 420 -13.23 1.43 7.54
C LEU A 420 -12.92 2.94 7.55
N LEU A 421 -12.42 3.51 6.44
CA LEU A 421 -11.89 4.88 6.40
C LEU A 421 -12.98 5.94 6.39
N ARG A 422 -14.03 5.75 5.58
CA ARG A 422 -15.13 6.69 5.45
C ARG A 422 -16.01 6.63 6.70
N ASP A 423 -16.40 5.44 7.14
CA ASP A 423 -17.47 5.29 8.14
C ASP A 423 -16.97 4.86 9.53
N ASN A 424 -15.66 4.65 9.71
CA ASN A 424 -15.04 4.23 10.98
C ASN A 424 -15.67 2.96 11.57
N ARG A 425 -16.17 2.05 10.71
CA ARG A 425 -16.89 0.85 11.15
C ARG A 425 -15.93 -0.22 11.67
N SER A 426 -16.15 -0.64 12.92
CA SER A 426 -15.59 -1.87 13.47
C SER A 426 -15.99 -3.07 12.61
N PRO A 427 -15.18 -4.14 12.54
CA PRO A 427 -15.58 -5.37 11.85
C PRO A 427 -16.79 -6.02 12.54
N GLY A 428 -17.64 -6.70 11.76
CA GLY A 428 -18.83 -7.40 12.25
C GLY A 428 -20.11 -6.98 11.50
N PRO A 429 -21.04 -7.92 11.18
CA PRO A 429 -22.32 -7.58 10.55
C PRO A 429 -23.14 -6.54 11.32
N GLU A 430 -23.14 -6.62 12.65
CA GLU A 430 -23.80 -5.70 13.58
C GLU A 430 -23.25 -4.26 13.49
N ASN A 431 -21.98 -4.11 13.08
CA ASN A 431 -21.32 -2.83 12.88
C ASN A 431 -21.47 -2.29 11.44
N GLY A 432 -22.26 -2.98 10.59
CA GLY A 432 -22.43 -2.62 9.18
C GLY A 432 -21.18 -2.84 8.33
N ARG A 433 -20.26 -3.71 8.76
CA ARG A 433 -19.04 -4.10 8.05
C ARG A 433 -18.88 -5.62 8.14
N PRO A 434 -19.66 -6.38 7.34
CA PRO A 434 -20.00 -7.79 7.58
C PRO A 434 -18.88 -8.78 7.24
N LEU A 435 -17.68 -8.53 7.76
CA LEU A 435 -16.53 -9.42 7.66
C LEU A 435 -16.82 -10.72 8.40
N ALA A 436 -16.40 -11.85 7.84
CA ALA A 436 -16.55 -13.14 8.50
C ALA A 436 -15.50 -13.25 9.62
N SER A 437 -15.93 -13.49 10.86
CA SER A 437 -15.01 -13.77 11.97
C SER A 437 -14.40 -15.16 11.81
N GLU A 438 -13.09 -15.27 12.00
CA GLU A 438 -12.36 -16.53 12.03
C GLU A 438 -11.71 -16.78 13.40
N ALA A 439 -11.24 -18.02 13.61
CA ALA A 439 -10.55 -18.39 14.85
C ALA A 439 -9.30 -17.51 15.07
N GLY A 440 -9.05 -17.12 16.32
CA GLY A 440 -7.92 -16.26 16.69
C GLY A 440 -8.18 -14.75 16.58
N GLY A 441 -9.35 -14.30 16.11
CA GLY A 441 -9.63 -12.88 15.92
C GLY A 441 -9.11 -12.33 14.60
N LEU A 442 -8.86 -13.21 13.61
CA LEU A 442 -8.79 -12.79 12.22
C LEU A 442 -10.19 -12.55 11.66
N TRP A 443 -10.24 -11.73 10.62
CA TRP A 443 -11.42 -11.45 9.82
C TRP A 443 -11.16 -11.84 8.38
N ARG A 444 -12.19 -12.33 7.67
CA ARG A 444 -12.08 -12.72 6.26
C ARG A 444 -13.08 -11.95 5.39
N ILE A 445 -12.58 -11.43 4.28
CA ILE A 445 -13.39 -10.87 3.19
C ILE A 445 -13.93 -12.02 2.32
N GLY A 446 -15.14 -11.90 1.79
CA GLY A 446 -15.69 -12.80 0.76
C GLY A 446 -15.61 -12.19 -0.65
N GLN A 447 -15.65 -13.01 -1.70
CA GLN A 447 -15.62 -12.54 -3.10
C GLN A 447 -16.69 -11.45 -3.35
N ASP A 448 -17.91 -11.74 -2.92
CA ASP A 448 -19.08 -10.90 -3.13
C ASP A 448 -19.27 -9.85 -2.01
N TYR A 449 -18.27 -9.63 -1.16
CA TYR A 449 -18.39 -8.73 -0.01
C TYR A 449 -18.49 -7.24 -0.44
N PRO A 450 -19.33 -6.42 0.21
CA PRO A 450 -20.39 -6.82 1.13
C PRO A 450 -21.49 -7.54 0.34
N THR A 451 -22.01 -8.63 0.92
CA THR A 451 -23.01 -9.51 0.28
C THR A 451 -24.20 -8.68 -0.24
N PRO A 452 -24.68 -8.90 -1.48
CA PRO A 452 -25.83 -8.19 -2.02
C PRO A 452 -27.05 -8.21 -1.11
N ASP A 453 -27.68 -7.05 -0.94
CA ASP A 453 -29.01 -7.00 -0.34
C ASP A 453 -29.99 -7.63 -1.34
N ARG A 454 -30.70 -8.69 -0.92
CA ARG A 454 -31.67 -9.38 -1.78
C ARG A 454 -32.85 -8.48 -2.20
N ARG A 455 -32.97 -7.27 -1.63
CA ARG A 455 -34.00 -6.27 -1.94
C ARG A 455 -33.60 -5.26 -3.03
N THR A 456 -32.33 -5.17 -3.44
CA THR A 456 -31.89 -4.17 -4.45
C THR A 456 -32.09 -4.62 -5.90
N HIS A 457 -32.70 -5.78 -6.13
CA HIS A 457 -33.00 -6.35 -7.45
C HIS A 457 -34.51 -6.60 -7.69
N GLN A 458 -35.39 -5.94 -6.93
CA GLN A 458 -36.84 -5.90 -7.16
C GLN A 458 -37.28 -4.51 -7.61
#